data_AF-A0A0L1KSN6-F1
#
_entry.id   AF-A0A0L1KSN6-F1
#
_cell.length_a   1.000
_cell.length_b   1.000
_cell.length_c   1.000
_cell.angle_alpha   90.00
_cell.angle_beta   90.00
_cell.angle_gamma   90.00
#
_symmetry.space_group_name_H-M   'P 1'
#
loop_
_entity.id
_entity.type
_entity.pdbx_description
1 polymer ?
#
loop_
_entity_poly.entity_id
_entity_poly.type
_entity_poly.pdbx_seq_one_letter_code
_entity_poly.pdbx_strand_id
1 'polypeptide(L)'
;MSHSTAAIGTWKGGVPRIYYTWMRPGSYTRRHFEKMQNPYADLESGHSIYYRDHRMPIEAGVAAADSYGPKGYDTAIDLHNEYKVVPDIYPEGFNFKHKLNTEYNQWRSNTWWTPDLIPEEHRGRFLCNFHMNVVSTKSKVVKFGPFDSRHWVHMCLYVGTGKGIAGLGDGLAPSLQEAKKEAIRDAFANCFAVDLEDDGVKYPVNINYEGKRIMLYPSNKIVAHAMYADILCAFGFKTGGISIKLGKEQAQGDSLNLTVKGVFEAIRQYRCINEVAHSRGKVAGSLLHNYYPYLEEVRRRKGMMAQHPGGAVQSAEYFHPNRVVDNRLPDHMKRTYYDDVYYKDFFAGRPGKLTNDHLGLRGDEQRARVRVPQYTSQPVGTQQARYSANQSLYTRMAQPKRKSLGDILTKSGKSMRDLSSMEIRNPYIDQPLREHWKQSYVTT
;
A
#
# COMPACT_ATOMS: atom_id res chain seq x y z
N MET A 1 29.38 -24.01 -22.85
CA MET A 1 27.93 -24.23 -22.65
C MET A 1 27.32 -24.56 -24.00
N SER A 2 26.91 -25.81 -24.23
CA SER A 2 26.29 -26.22 -25.51
C SER A 2 24.78 -25.94 -25.57
N HIS A 3 24.14 -25.56 -24.46
CA HIS A 3 22.74 -25.18 -24.41
C HIS A 3 22.57 -23.68 -24.60
N SER A 4 21.91 -23.28 -25.70
CA SER A 4 21.54 -21.89 -25.96
C SER A 4 20.37 -21.47 -25.07
N THR A 5 20.48 -20.31 -24.43
CA THR A 5 19.38 -19.70 -23.65
C THR A 5 18.21 -19.27 -24.52
N ALA A 6 18.43 -19.06 -25.81
CA ALA A 6 17.39 -18.65 -26.76
C ALA A 6 16.34 -19.74 -27.03
N ALA A 7 16.70 -21.02 -26.86
CA ALA A 7 15.83 -22.16 -27.16
C ALA A 7 15.33 -22.88 -25.88
N ILE A 8 15.29 -22.19 -24.74
CA ILE A 8 14.83 -22.76 -23.46
C ILE A 8 13.32 -22.58 -23.29
N GLY A 9 12.61 -23.70 -23.18
CA GLY A 9 11.18 -23.75 -22.88
C GLY A 9 10.44 -24.87 -23.61
N THR A 10 9.19 -25.10 -23.22
CA THR A 10 8.25 -25.97 -23.95
C THR A 10 7.06 -25.14 -24.41
N TRP A 11 6.77 -25.12 -25.71
CA TRP A 11 5.51 -24.55 -26.20
C TRP A 11 4.35 -25.43 -25.71
N LYS A 12 3.36 -24.81 -25.06
CA LYS A 12 2.15 -25.47 -24.53
C LYS A 12 0.89 -24.93 -25.22
N GLY A 13 1.01 -24.49 -26.47
CA GLY A 13 -0.10 -23.88 -27.20
C GLY A 13 -0.48 -22.52 -26.62
N GLY A 14 -1.76 -22.35 -26.29
CA GLY A 14 -2.36 -21.08 -25.85
C GLY A 14 -2.32 -20.78 -24.35
N VAL A 15 -1.49 -21.47 -23.56
CA VAL A 15 -1.38 -21.21 -22.11
C VAL A 15 -0.38 -20.08 -21.85
N PRO A 16 -0.82 -18.84 -21.56
CA PRO A 16 0.10 -17.73 -21.29
C PRO A 16 0.78 -17.92 -19.94
N ARG A 17 2.02 -17.41 -19.83
CA ARG A 17 2.76 -17.34 -18.58
C ARG A 17 3.39 -15.97 -18.42
N ILE A 18 3.49 -15.50 -17.19
CA ILE A 18 4.24 -14.30 -16.89
C ILE A 18 5.75 -14.62 -16.93
N TYR A 19 6.54 -13.67 -17.39
CA TYR A 19 7.97 -13.64 -17.17
C TYR A 19 8.33 -12.27 -16.62
N TYR A 20 9.41 -12.20 -15.85
CA TYR A 20 9.90 -10.93 -15.33
C TYR A 20 11.09 -10.46 -16.16
N THR A 21 11.11 -9.17 -16.45
CA THR A 21 12.21 -8.56 -17.22
C THR A 21 13.47 -8.41 -16.38
N TRP A 22 13.33 -8.26 -15.06
CA TRP A 22 14.43 -8.04 -14.14
C TRP A 22 14.18 -8.69 -12.77
N MET A 23 13.31 -8.08 -11.96
CA MET A 23 12.92 -8.53 -10.62
C MET A 23 11.43 -8.78 -10.55
N ARG A 24 10.98 -9.49 -9.51
CA ARG A 24 9.55 -9.70 -9.26
C ARG A 24 8.84 -8.37 -8.99
N PRO A 25 7.57 -8.21 -9.45
CA PRO A 25 6.84 -6.95 -9.34
C PRO A 25 6.67 -6.43 -7.90
N GLY A 26 6.60 -7.32 -6.91
CA GLY A 26 6.47 -6.93 -5.51
C GLY A 26 7.68 -6.14 -4.97
N SER A 27 8.85 -6.32 -5.58
CA SER A 27 10.10 -5.65 -5.19
C SER A 27 10.36 -4.36 -5.98
N TYR A 28 9.42 -3.96 -6.85
CA TYR A 28 9.59 -2.82 -7.77
C TYR A 28 9.50 -1.46 -7.05
N THR A 29 8.39 -1.18 -6.37
CA THR A 29 8.26 0.06 -5.59
C THR A 29 8.85 -0.15 -4.20
N ARG A 30 9.74 0.75 -3.76
CA ARG A 30 10.34 0.72 -2.42
C ARG A 30 10.00 1.95 -1.60
N ARG A 31 8.75 2.38 -1.73
CA ARG A 31 8.27 3.68 -1.27
C ARG A 31 8.26 3.77 0.25
N HIS A 32 8.06 2.66 0.98
CA HIS A 32 8.02 2.71 2.43
C HIS A 32 9.37 3.12 3.01
N PHE A 33 10.48 2.66 2.42
CA PHE A 33 11.81 3.13 2.80
C PHE A 33 12.10 4.53 2.26
N GLU A 34 11.83 4.78 0.97
CA GLU A 34 12.14 6.07 0.33
C GLU A 34 11.39 7.27 0.92
N LYS A 35 10.17 7.06 1.42
CA LYS A 35 9.36 8.12 2.05
C LYS A 35 9.32 8.03 3.57
N MET A 36 10.21 7.23 4.17
CA MET A 36 10.29 7.05 5.63
C MET A 36 8.95 6.64 6.26
N GLN A 37 8.13 5.86 5.54
CA GLN A 37 6.86 5.33 6.02
C GLN A 37 7.07 3.95 6.63
N ASN A 38 7.87 3.89 7.69
CA ASN A 38 8.22 2.67 8.40
C ASN A 38 8.30 2.93 9.91
N PRO A 39 8.01 1.91 10.74
CA PRO A 39 8.00 2.08 12.20
C PRO A 39 9.37 2.44 12.77
N TYR A 40 10.47 2.20 12.05
CA TYR A 40 11.81 2.57 12.49
C TYR A 40 12.02 4.09 12.50
N ALA A 41 11.39 4.81 11.55
CA ALA A 41 11.43 6.27 11.51
C ALA A 41 10.50 6.90 12.57
N ASP A 42 9.41 6.23 12.94
CA ASP A 42 8.49 6.71 13.98
C ASP A 42 9.09 6.61 15.40
N LEU A 43 9.99 5.64 15.61
CA LEU A 43 10.69 5.46 16.88
C LEU A 43 11.91 6.39 16.95
N GLU A 44 11.91 7.32 17.90
CA GLU A 44 13.06 8.23 18.12
C GLU A 44 14.37 7.46 18.40
N SER A 45 14.27 6.28 19.03
CA SER A 45 15.39 5.39 19.31
C SER A 45 16.27 5.15 18.08
N GLY A 46 17.56 5.46 18.20
CA GLY A 46 18.55 5.26 17.15
C GLY A 46 18.78 6.46 16.23
N HIS A 47 17.91 7.48 16.25
CA HIS A 47 18.15 8.72 15.49
C HIS A 47 19.41 9.45 15.95
N SER A 48 19.77 9.35 17.23
CA SER A 48 21.01 9.91 17.77
C SER A 48 22.29 9.28 17.19
N ILE A 49 22.21 8.08 16.59
CA ILE A 49 23.37 7.40 15.99
C ILE A 49 23.86 8.14 14.74
N TYR A 50 22.97 8.82 14.02
CA TYR A 50 23.34 9.67 12.88
C TYR A 50 24.20 10.87 13.28
N TYR A 51 24.23 11.20 14.57
CA TYR A 51 24.90 12.38 15.12
C TYR A 51 25.96 11.99 16.16
N ARG A 52 26.57 10.81 15.98
CA ARG A 52 27.51 10.24 16.95
C ARG A 52 28.83 11.02 17.02
N ASP A 53 29.19 11.71 15.94
CA ASP A 53 30.31 12.64 15.84
C ASP A 53 30.23 13.77 16.87
N HIS A 54 29.03 14.22 17.26
CA HIS A 54 28.84 15.22 18.32
C HIS A 54 29.30 14.78 19.71
N ARG A 55 29.61 13.51 19.91
CA ARG A 55 30.23 13.05 21.16
C ARG A 55 31.59 13.73 21.40
N MET A 56 32.31 14.09 20.33
CA MET A 56 33.60 14.79 20.37
C MET A 56 33.54 16.04 19.49
N PRO A 57 32.99 17.17 20.00
CA PRO A 57 32.72 18.35 19.18
C PRO A 57 33.98 18.97 18.55
N ILE A 58 35.13 18.87 19.23
CA ILE A 58 36.42 19.34 18.72
C ILE A 58 36.86 18.49 17.52
N GLU A 59 36.75 17.17 17.60
CA GLU A 59 37.11 16.27 16.51
C GLU A 59 36.18 16.46 15.30
N ALA A 60 34.88 16.62 15.57
CA ALA A 60 33.89 16.91 14.54
C ALA A 60 34.19 18.23 13.81
N GLY A 61 34.71 19.26 14.49
CA GLY A 61 35.08 20.55 13.88
C GLY A 61 36.43 20.57 13.15
N VAL A 62 37.35 19.64 13.47
CA VAL A 62 38.66 19.53 12.81
C VAL A 62 38.57 18.71 11.52
N ALA A 63 37.53 17.91 11.37
CA ALA A 63 37.32 17.05 10.21
C ALA A 63 38.39 15.98 9.97
N ALA A 64 38.99 15.47 11.04
CA ALA A 64 40.10 14.52 10.93
C ALA A 64 39.66 13.13 10.43
N ALA A 65 38.43 12.71 10.76
CA ALA A 65 37.84 11.46 10.31
C ALA A 65 36.83 11.72 9.19
N ASP A 66 36.87 10.95 8.11
CA ASP A 66 35.89 11.06 7.00
C ASP A 66 34.63 10.22 7.26
N SER A 67 34.39 9.72 8.48
CA SER A 67 33.28 8.81 8.81
C SER A 67 32.28 9.44 9.78
N TYR A 68 31.37 10.25 9.25
CA TYR A 68 30.30 10.91 10.01
C TYR A 68 28.99 10.11 9.99
N GLY A 69 28.77 9.32 8.92
CA GLY A 69 27.55 8.55 8.74
C GLY A 69 27.58 7.15 9.37
N PRO A 70 26.42 6.55 9.68
CA PRO A 70 26.35 5.20 10.23
C PRO A 70 26.79 4.09 9.27
N LYS A 71 26.88 4.37 7.96
CA LYS A 71 27.22 3.38 6.92
C LYS A 71 28.48 3.73 6.11
N GLY A 72 29.27 4.68 6.59
CA GLY A 72 30.48 5.10 5.90
C GLY A 72 30.76 6.56 6.14
N TYR A 73 30.93 7.30 5.06
CA TYR A 73 31.39 8.68 5.12
C TYR A 73 30.34 9.66 5.60
N ASP A 74 29.18 9.69 4.95
CA ASP A 74 28.06 10.58 5.26
C ASP A 74 26.77 9.78 5.50
N THR A 75 25.73 10.44 6.01
CA THR A 75 24.45 9.80 6.32
C THR A 75 23.69 9.32 5.09
N ALA A 76 23.95 9.91 3.93
CA ALA A 76 23.16 9.75 2.71
C ALA A 76 24.01 9.62 1.44
N ILE A 77 25.08 8.81 1.48
CA ILE A 77 25.92 8.47 0.30
C ILE A 77 25.03 7.88 -0.81
N ASP A 78 24.35 6.77 -0.49
CA ASP A 78 23.43 6.12 -1.42
C ASP A 78 22.20 5.57 -0.70
N LEU A 79 21.24 6.46 -0.47
CA LEU A 79 19.97 6.13 0.17
C LEU A 79 19.12 5.16 -0.65
N HIS A 80 19.31 5.11 -1.97
CA HIS A 80 18.38 4.44 -2.88
C HIS A 80 18.87 3.10 -3.41
N ASN A 81 20.17 2.79 -3.43
CA ASN A 81 20.66 1.53 -3.99
C ASN A 81 21.32 0.61 -2.96
N GLU A 82 22.09 1.13 -2.00
CA GLU A 82 22.90 0.30 -1.10
C GLU A 82 22.08 -0.78 -0.36
N TYR A 83 20.95 -0.38 0.24
CA TYR A 83 20.10 -1.31 0.99
C TYR A 83 19.48 -2.42 0.12
N LYS A 84 19.46 -2.25 -1.21
CA LYS A 84 18.92 -3.23 -2.16
C LYS A 84 19.84 -4.44 -2.39
N VAL A 85 21.06 -4.41 -1.85
CA VAL A 85 21.99 -5.55 -1.89
C VAL A 85 21.51 -6.74 -1.05
N VAL A 86 20.71 -6.46 -0.02
CA VAL A 86 20.10 -7.49 0.83
C VAL A 86 19.01 -8.20 0.03
N PRO A 87 18.99 -9.55 0.00
CA PRO A 87 17.89 -10.29 -0.60
C PRO A 87 16.56 -9.85 0.00
N ASP A 88 15.69 -9.35 -0.87
CA ASP A 88 14.36 -8.91 -0.48
C ASP A 88 13.52 -10.17 -0.19
N ILE A 89 13.33 -10.54 1.07
CA ILE A 89 12.51 -11.71 1.45
C ILE A 89 11.04 -11.30 1.57
N TYR A 90 10.79 -10.09 2.06
CA TYR A 90 9.47 -9.57 2.37
C TYR A 90 9.23 -8.31 1.54
N PRO A 91 8.91 -8.48 0.25
CA PRO A 91 8.77 -7.36 -0.67
C PRO A 91 7.55 -6.52 -0.26
N GLU A 92 7.60 -5.21 -0.52
CA GLU A 92 6.51 -4.30 -0.14
C GLU A 92 5.18 -4.66 -0.82
N GLY A 93 5.22 -5.16 -2.07
CA GLY A 93 4.02 -5.53 -2.82
C GLY A 93 3.29 -4.32 -3.40
N PHE A 94 1.95 -4.39 -3.43
CA PHE A 94 1.11 -3.35 -4.04
C PHE A 94 0.62 -2.34 -2.99
N ASN A 95 1.15 -1.11 -3.05
CA ASN A 95 0.93 -0.09 -2.00
C ASN A 95 -0.03 1.05 -2.38
N PHE A 96 -0.67 1.00 -3.55
CA PHE A 96 -1.53 2.10 -4.00
C PHE A 96 -2.88 2.06 -3.29
N LYS A 97 -3.18 3.13 -2.55
CA LYS A 97 -4.43 3.32 -1.80
C LYS A 97 -5.36 4.36 -2.44
N HIS A 98 -5.26 4.56 -3.75
CA HIS A 98 -6.14 5.50 -4.47
C HIS A 98 -7.58 5.00 -4.59
N LYS A 99 -7.76 3.68 -4.50
CA LYS A 99 -9.04 2.97 -4.47
C LYS A 99 -9.07 2.01 -3.29
N LEU A 100 -10.25 1.57 -2.89
CA LEU A 100 -10.39 0.52 -1.88
C LEU A 100 -9.87 -0.83 -2.41
N ASN A 101 -9.47 -1.72 -1.50
CA ASN A 101 -9.03 -3.07 -1.86
C ASN A 101 -10.09 -3.84 -2.67
N THR A 102 -11.37 -3.64 -2.31
CA THR A 102 -12.53 -4.21 -3.02
C THR A 102 -12.65 -3.69 -4.44
N GLU A 103 -12.43 -2.40 -4.69
CA GLU A 103 -12.47 -1.80 -6.02
C GLU A 103 -11.33 -2.29 -6.92
N TYR A 104 -10.12 -2.44 -6.36
CA TYR A 104 -9.00 -3.03 -7.10
C TYR A 104 -9.26 -4.50 -7.45
N ASN A 105 -9.81 -5.30 -6.52
CA ASN A 105 -10.20 -6.68 -6.76
C ASN A 105 -11.29 -6.78 -7.83
N GLN A 106 -12.37 -5.99 -7.71
CA GLN A 106 -13.46 -5.92 -8.67
C GLN A 106 -12.98 -5.69 -10.11
N TRP A 107 -12.00 -4.81 -10.29
CA TRP A 107 -11.49 -4.48 -11.63
C TRP A 107 -10.53 -5.53 -12.20
N ARG A 108 -9.73 -6.19 -11.37
CA ARG A 108 -8.56 -6.98 -11.82
C ARG A 108 -8.69 -8.49 -11.64
N SER A 109 -9.74 -8.95 -10.96
CA SER A 109 -9.88 -10.35 -10.55
C SER A 109 -11.29 -10.88 -10.77
N ASN A 110 -11.36 -12.08 -11.35
CA ASN A 110 -12.59 -12.85 -11.44
C ASN A 110 -13.10 -13.36 -10.08
N THR A 111 -12.26 -13.38 -9.05
CA THR A 111 -12.64 -13.81 -7.69
C THR A 111 -13.70 -12.91 -7.05
N TRP A 112 -13.84 -11.67 -7.52
CA TRP A 112 -14.84 -10.73 -7.03
C TRP A 112 -16.27 -11.22 -7.24
N TRP A 113 -16.52 -11.97 -8.32
CA TRP A 113 -17.84 -12.49 -8.67
C TRP A 113 -18.29 -13.68 -7.82
N THR A 114 -17.37 -14.29 -7.06
CA THR A 114 -17.63 -15.51 -6.27
C THR A 114 -17.19 -15.34 -4.81
N PRO A 115 -17.75 -14.37 -4.06
CA PRO A 115 -17.31 -14.06 -2.70
C PRO A 115 -17.60 -15.18 -1.68
N ASP A 116 -18.50 -16.12 -1.99
CA ASP A 116 -18.83 -17.31 -1.18
C ASP A 116 -17.76 -18.40 -1.23
N LEU A 117 -16.88 -18.35 -2.24
CA LEU A 117 -15.80 -19.31 -2.46
C LEU A 117 -14.45 -18.85 -1.89
N ILE A 118 -14.34 -17.58 -1.48
CA ILE A 118 -13.09 -16.98 -1.01
C ILE A 118 -13.12 -16.84 0.51
N PRO A 119 -12.13 -17.39 1.23
CA PRO A 119 -11.94 -17.14 2.66
C PRO A 119 -11.81 -15.65 3.00
N GLU A 120 -12.15 -15.27 4.22
CA GLU A 120 -12.21 -13.86 4.63
C GLU A 120 -10.84 -13.19 4.55
N GLU A 121 -9.78 -13.90 4.93
CA GLU A 121 -8.39 -13.46 4.87
C GLU A 121 -7.90 -13.13 3.46
N HIS A 122 -8.53 -13.69 2.42
CA HIS A 122 -8.18 -13.45 1.02
C HIS A 122 -9.16 -12.51 0.29
N ARG A 123 -10.28 -12.15 0.94
CA ARG A 123 -11.29 -11.29 0.35
C ARG A 123 -10.71 -9.89 0.09
N GLY A 124 -10.89 -9.38 -1.13
CA GLY A 124 -10.34 -8.08 -1.54
C GLY A 124 -8.82 -8.09 -1.81
N ARG A 125 -8.11 -9.21 -1.67
CA ARG A 125 -6.63 -9.25 -1.81
C ARG A 125 -6.12 -9.71 -3.17
N PHE A 126 -6.94 -10.44 -3.94
CA PHE A 126 -6.52 -10.92 -5.26
C PHE A 126 -6.67 -9.86 -6.35
N LEU A 127 -5.62 -9.73 -7.17
CA LEU A 127 -5.53 -8.83 -8.33
C LEU A 127 -5.24 -9.62 -9.61
N CYS A 128 -5.72 -10.86 -9.68
CA CYS A 128 -5.43 -11.81 -10.74
C CYS A 128 -6.62 -12.72 -11.01
N ASN A 129 -6.72 -13.21 -12.24
CA ASN A 129 -7.71 -14.21 -12.60
C ASN A 129 -7.20 -15.61 -12.29
N PHE A 130 -8.06 -16.43 -11.71
CA PHE A 130 -7.78 -17.83 -11.44
C PHE A 130 -8.46 -18.73 -12.47
N HIS A 131 -7.72 -19.73 -12.93
CA HIS A 131 -8.25 -20.88 -13.64
C HIS A 131 -8.44 -22.02 -12.63
N MET A 132 -9.50 -22.79 -12.82
CA MET A 132 -9.84 -23.92 -11.97
C MET A 132 -9.78 -25.20 -12.80
N ASN A 133 -9.05 -26.20 -12.32
CA ASN A 133 -8.89 -27.47 -12.99
C ASN A 133 -9.29 -28.60 -12.04
N VAL A 134 -10.30 -29.38 -12.45
CA VAL A 134 -10.76 -30.55 -11.69
C VAL A 134 -9.83 -31.72 -11.99
N VAL A 135 -9.22 -32.28 -10.95
CA VAL A 135 -8.25 -33.38 -11.05
C VAL A 135 -8.98 -34.72 -11.05
N SER A 136 -9.85 -34.93 -10.07
CA SER A 136 -10.66 -36.14 -9.99
C SER A 136 -11.97 -35.92 -9.27
N THR A 137 -12.95 -36.73 -9.65
CA THR A 137 -14.26 -36.81 -9.02
C THR A 137 -14.50 -38.28 -8.70
N LYS A 138 -14.75 -38.60 -7.43
CA LYS A 138 -15.01 -39.98 -6.97
C LYS A 138 -16.26 -40.00 -6.11
N SER A 139 -17.14 -40.98 -6.31
CA SER A 139 -18.20 -41.24 -5.34
C SER A 139 -17.62 -41.96 -4.13
N LYS A 140 -17.99 -41.53 -2.93
CA LYS A 140 -17.67 -42.19 -1.67
C LYS A 140 -18.96 -42.47 -0.93
N VAL A 141 -19.11 -43.69 -0.42
CA VAL A 141 -20.23 -44.04 0.46
C VAL A 141 -19.82 -43.64 1.88
N VAL A 142 -20.54 -42.68 2.45
CA VAL A 142 -20.35 -42.23 3.83
C VAL A 142 -21.45 -42.85 4.68
N LYS A 143 -21.05 -43.62 5.70
CA LYS A 143 -21.98 -44.23 6.65
C LYS A 143 -22.27 -43.23 7.77
N PHE A 144 -23.52 -42.81 7.92
CA PHE A 144 -23.99 -41.95 9.01
C PHE A 144 -24.52 -42.77 10.20
N GLY A 145 -24.97 -44.00 9.94
CA GLY A 145 -25.40 -44.93 10.96
C GLY A 145 -25.35 -46.39 10.48
N PRO A 146 -25.82 -47.34 11.29
CA PRO A 146 -25.83 -48.77 10.93
C PRO A 146 -26.63 -49.08 9.67
N PHE A 147 -27.68 -48.28 9.39
CA PHE A 147 -28.60 -48.46 8.26
C PHE A 147 -28.67 -47.26 7.30
N ASP A 148 -28.04 -46.13 7.63
CA ASP A 148 -28.03 -44.92 6.78
C ASP A 148 -26.64 -44.74 6.15
N SER A 149 -26.52 -45.16 4.89
CA SER A 149 -25.36 -44.91 4.05
C SER A 149 -25.74 -43.99 2.89
N ARG A 150 -25.06 -42.85 2.78
CA ARG A 150 -25.33 -41.87 1.72
C ARG A 150 -24.16 -41.81 0.75
N HIS A 151 -24.49 -41.57 -0.51
CA HIS A 151 -23.49 -41.32 -1.55
C HIS A 151 -23.07 -39.85 -1.48
N TRP A 152 -21.81 -39.62 -1.14
CA TRP A 152 -21.18 -38.31 -1.19
C TRP A 152 -20.20 -38.26 -2.35
N VAL A 153 -19.96 -37.07 -2.89
CA VAL A 153 -19.02 -36.86 -3.98
C VAL A 153 -17.76 -36.23 -3.42
N HIS A 154 -16.64 -36.90 -3.62
CA HIS A 154 -15.31 -36.38 -3.35
C HIS A 154 -14.75 -35.72 -4.60
N MET A 155 -14.41 -34.44 -4.52
CA MET A 155 -13.77 -33.69 -5.60
C MET A 155 -12.39 -33.23 -5.16
N CYS A 156 -11.40 -33.44 -6.03
CA CYS A 156 -10.05 -32.89 -5.90
C CYS A 156 -9.83 -31.93 -7.07
N LEU A 157 -9.45 -30.69 -6.79
CA LEU A 157 -9.20 -29.68 -7.80
C LEU A 157 -8.09 -28.73 -7.37
N TYR A 158 -7.49 -28.04 -8.33
CA TYR A 158 -6.58 -26.96 -8.04
C TYR A 158 -6.99 -25.67 -8.76
N VAL A 159 -6.67 -24.55 -8.14
CA VAL A 159 -6.80 -23.21 -8.72
C VAL A 159 -5.42 -22.65 -9.00
N GLY A 160 -5.25 -21.92 -10.09
CA GLY A 160 -3.96 -21.34 -10.43
C GLY A 160 -4.05 -20.17 -11.41
N THR A 161 -3.04 -19.32 -11.37
CA THR A 161 -3.03 -18.03 -12.09
C THR A 161 -2.04 -17.98 -13.25
N GLY A 162 -1.06 -18.89 -13.27
CA GLY A 162 0.12 -18.78 -14.14
C GLY A 162 1.02 -17.60 -13.81
N LYS A 163 0.80 -16.96 -12.65
CA LYS A 163 1.50 -15.75 -12.17
C LYS A 163 2.21 -15.94 -10.83
N GLY A 164 2.56 -17.18 -10.48
CA GLY A 164 3.22 -17.50 -9.22
C GLY A 164 2.29 -18.02 -8.13
N ILE A 165 0.96 -17.96 -8.30
CA ILE A 165 -0.01 -18.34 -7.26
C ILE A 165 -0.86 -19.50 -7.72
N ALA A 166 -0.90 -20.57 -6.91
CA ALA A 166 -1.82 -21.67 -7.06
C ALA A 166 -2.15 -22.32 -5.70
N GLY A 167 -3.22 -23.10 -5.65
CA GLY A 167 -3.68 -23.79 -4.46
C GLY A 167 -4.43 -25.07 -4.82
N LEU A 168 -4.35 -26.07 -3.94
CA LEU A 168 -4.99 -27.37 -4.09
C LEU A 168 -6.06 -27.51 -3.02
N GLY A 169 -7.22 -28.04 -3.39
CA GLY A 169 -8.29 -28.29 -2.43
C GLY A 169 -9.03 -29.58 -2.71
N ASP A 170 -9.52 -30.16 -1.63
CA ASP A 170 -10.42 -31.31 -1.63
C ASP A 170 -11.75 -30.92 -0.99
N GLY A 171 -12.85 -31.47 -1.52
CA GLY A 171 -14.18 -31.26 -0.99
C GLY A 171 -14.96 -32.57 -1.00
N LEU A 172 -15.75 -32.80 0.03
CA LEU A 172 -16.56 -34.00 0.17
C LEU A 172 -17.95 -33.61 0.64
N ALA A 173 -18.90 -33.60 -0.28
CA ALA A 173 -20.25 -33.13 0.00
C ALA A 173 -21.33 -34.04 -0.62
N PRO A 174 -22.61 -33.87 -0.23
CA PRO A 174 -23.73 -34.65 -0.79
C PRO A 174 -23.89 -34.47 -2.30
N SER A 175 -23.71 -33.25 -2.80
CA SER A 175 -23.85 -32.93 -4.22
C SER A 175 -22.53 -32.54 -4.89
N LEU A 176 -22.45 -32.75 -6.20
CA LEU A 176 -21.27 -32.38 -7.01
C LEU A 176 -20.94 -30.88 -6.90
N GLN A 177 -21.97 -30.02 -6.88
CA GLN A 177 -21.76 -28.57 -6.80
C GLN A 177 -21.30 -28.12 -5.42
N GLU A 178 -21.84 -28.69 -4.34
CA GLU A 178 -21.36 -28.40 -2.99
C GLU A 178 -19.91 -28.86 -2.79
N ALA A 179 -19.58 -30.08 -3.25
CA ALA A 179 -18.22 -30.61 -3.16
C ALA A 179 -17.24 -29.75 -3.95
N LYS A 180 -17.66 -29.24 -5.11
CA LYS A 180 -16.88 -28.28 -5.90
C LYS A 180 -16.66 -26.97 -5.14
N LYS A 181 -17.70 -26.38 -4.54
CA LYS A 181 -17.57 -25.13 -3.79
C LYS A 181 -16.67 -25.26 -2.57
N GLU A 182 -16.81 -26.38 -1.84
CA GLU A 182 -15.97 -26.70 -0.70
C GLU A 182 -14.51 -26.87 -1.12
N ALA A 183 -14.25 -27.65 -2.18
CA ALA A 183 -12.91 -27.84 -2.71
C ALA A 183 -12.28 -26.54 -3.23
N ILE A 184 -13.05 -25.62 -3.83
CA ILE A 184 -12.54 -24.30 -4.23
C ILE A 184 -12.16 -23.47 -3.00
N ARG A 185 -13.00 -23.46 -1.97
CA ARG A 185 -12.73 -22.73 -0.73
C ARG A 185 -11.47 -23.26 -0.03
N ASP A 186 -11.33 -24.58 0.05
CA ASP A 186 -10.14 -25.24 0.56
C ASP A 186 -8.90 -24.93 -0.30
N ALA A 187 -9.05 -24.90 -1.63
CA ALA A 187 -7.95 -24.54 -2.52
C ALA A 187 -7.47 -23.09 -2.33
N PHE A 188 -8.37 -22.14 -2.07
CA PHE A 188 -8.00 -20.77 -1.74
C PHE A 188 -7.41 -20.63 -0.34
N ALA A 189 -7.89 -21.40 0.65
CA ALA A 189 -7.30 -21.44 1.98
C ALA A 189 -5.86 -22.00 1.96
N ASN A 190 -5.61 -22.99 1.09
CA ASN A 190 -4.30 -23.61 0.90
C ASN A 190 -3.50 -22.99 -0.26
N CYS A 191 -3.84 -21.78 -0.70
CA CYS A 191 -3.10 -21.11 -1.77
C CYS A 191 -1.72 -20.66 -1.27
N PHE A 192 -0.70 -20.86 -2.09
CA PHE A 192 0.62 -20.33 -1.82
C PHE A 192 1.26 -19.76 -3.08
N ALA A 193 2.24 -18.90 -2.87
CA ALA A 193 2.98 -18.24 -3.93
C ALA A 193 4.38 -18.85 -4.06
N VAL A 194 4.89 -18.84 -5.29
CA VAL A 194 6.26 -19.23 -5.63
C VAL A 194 6.94 -18.03 -6.27
N ASP A 195 8.20 -17.79 -5.90
CA ASP A 195 9.02 -16.78 -6.54
C ASP A 195 9.42 -17.23 -7.95
N LEU A 196 9.14 -16.39 -8.95
CA LEU A 196 9.42 -16.66 -10.35
C LEU A 196 10.63 -15.88 -10.89
N GLU A 197 11.40 -15.16 -10.07
CA GLU A 197 12.65 -14.50 -10.51
C GLU A 197 13.63 -15.49 -11.16
N ASP A 198 13.60 -16.75 -10.71
CA ASP A 198 14.49 -17.81 -11.18
C ASP A 198 14.00 -18.51 -12.47
N ASP A 199 12.79 -18.20 -12.95
CA ASP A 199 12.18 -18.81 -14.15
C ASP A 199 12.11 -20.36 -14.13
N GLY A 200 12.23 -20.98 -12.95
CA GLY A 200 12.39 -22.43 -12.85
C GLY A 200 12.94 -22.92 -11.52
N VAL A 201 13.06 -24.25 -11.44
CA VAL A 201 13.70 -24.95 -10.32
C VAL A 201 15.21 -24.94 -10.51
N LYS A 202 15.96 -24.48 -9.49
CA LYS A 202 17.43 -24.32 -9.57
C LYS A 202 18.22 -25.45 -8.93
N TYR A 203 17.60 -26.22 -8.04
CA TYR A 203 18.20 -27.36 -7.38
C TYR A 203 17.15 -28.46 -7.15
N PRO A 204 17.54 -29.73 -7.04
CA PRO A 204 16.60 -30.82 -6.83
C PRO A 204 15.97 -30.77 -5.43
N VAL A 205 14.65 -30.92 -5.37
CA VAL A 205 13.87 -31.08 -4.14
C VAL A 205 13.30 -32.50 -4.12
N ASN A 206 13.69 -33.28 -3.12
CA ASN A 206 13.27 -34.67 -2.95
C ASN A 206 12.36 -34.77 -1.73
N ILE A 207 11.14 -35.26 -1.92
CA ILE A 207 10.15 -35.45 -0.85
C ILE A 207 9.60 -36.86 -0.91
N ASN A 208 9.31 -37.41 0.27
CA ASN A 208 8.48 -38.59 0.41
C ASN A 208 7.12 -38.16 0.96
N TYR A 209 6.06 -38.27 0.15
CA TYR A 209 4.70 -37.93 0.53
C TYR A 209 3.84 -39.20 0.51
N GLU A 210 3.40 -39.65 1.69
CA GLU A 210 2.56 -40.84 1.88
C GLU A 210 3.08 -42.11 1.15
N GLY A 211 4.40 -42.28 1.08
CA GLY A 211 5.07 -43.41 0.44
C GLY A 211 5.41 -43.21 -1.05
N LYS A 212 5.03 -42.07 -1.63
CA LYS A 212 5.45 -41.65 -2.98
C LYS A 212 6.69 -40.77 -2.91
N ARG A 213 7.75 -41.15 -3.63
CA ARG A 213 8.97 -40.36 -3.73
C ARG A 213 8.85 -39.41 -4.92
N ILE A 214 8.79 -38.11 -4.65
CA ILE A 214 8.63 -37.06 -5.63
C ILE A 214 9.91 -36.24 -5.69
N MET A 215 10.43 -36.09 -6.90
CA MET A 215 11.63 -35.32 -7.18
C MET A 215 11.27 -34.20 -8.14
N LEU A 216 11.35 -32.96 -7.66
CA LEU A 216 11.30 -31.76 -8.46
C LEU A 216 12.74 -31.37 -8.80
N TYR A 217 13.09 -31.27 -10.09
CA TYR A 217 14.48 -31.09 -10.52
C TYR A 217 14.65 -30.01 -11.61
N PRO A 218 15.85 -29.39 -11.72
CA PRO A 218 16.13 -28.44 -12.80
C PRO A 218 16.12 -29.11 -14.17
N SER A 219 15.48 -28.48 -15.16
CA SER A 219 15.45 -28.96 -16.54
C SER A 219 15.36 -27.78 -17.50
N ASN A 220 15.82 -27.92 -18.74
CA ASN A 220 15.74 -26.86 -19.76
C ASN A 220 14.30 -26.64 -20.30
N LYS A 221 13.41 -27.58 -20.03
CA LYS A 221 12.02 -27.56 -20.49
C LYS A 221 11.14 -28.20 -19.42
N ILE A 222 9.82 -28.06 -19.53
CA ILE A 222 8.93 -28.78 -18.61
C ILE A 222 8.99 -30.27 -18.94
N VAL A 223 9.52 -31.07 -18.02
CA VAL A 223 9.64 -32.54 -18.15
C VAL A 223 8.82 -33.20 -17.07
N ALA A 224 7.54 -33.44 -17.35
CA ALA A 224 6.62 -34.12 -16.47
C ALA A 224 5.46 -34.73 -17.27
N HIS A 225 4.73 -35.68 -16.67
CA HIS A 225 3.45 -36.12 -17.21
C HIS A 225 2.49 -34.92 -17.37
N ALA A 226 1.61 -34.95 -18.37
CA ALA A 226 0.77 -33.81 -18.78
C ALA A 226 0.08 -33.12 -17.59
N MET A 227 -0.52 -33.90 -16.70
CA MET A 227 -1.21 -33.38 -15.52
C MET A 227 -0.29 -32.61 -14.54
N TYR A 228 0.93 -33.08 -14.29
CA TYR A 228 1.87 -32.39 -13.38
C TYR A 228 2.56 -31.22 -14.08
N ALA A 229 2.74 -31.32 -15.40
CA ALA A 229 3.18 -30.19 -16.21
C ALA A 229 2.20 -29.02 -16.10
N ASP A 230 0.89 -29.29 -16.08
CA ASP A 230 -0.13 -28.26 -15.93
C ASP A 230 -0.10 -27.60 -14.55
N ILE A 231 0.22 -28.34 -13.48
CA ILE A 231 0.45 -27.77 -12.14
C ILE A 231 1.65 -26.81 -12.16
N LEU A 232 2.77 -27.20 -12.77
CA LEU A 232 3.92 -26.30 -12.93
C LEU A 232 3.54 -25.04 -13.73
N CYS A 233 2.70 -25.19 -14.77
CA CYS A 233 2.18 -24.06 -15.53
C CYS A 233 1.24 -23.18 -14.70
N ALA A 234 0.45 -23.76 -13.80
CA ALA A 234 -0.47 -23.05 -12.91
C ALA A 234 0.29 -22.14 -11.92
N PHE A 235 1.47 -22.56 -11.48
CA PHE A 235 2.42 -21.71 -10.76
C PHE A 235 3.19 -20.74 -11.67
N GLY A 236 3.25 -20.97 -12.98
CA GLY A 236 3.94 -20.10 -13.93
C GLY A 236 5.39 -20.47 -14.19
N PHE A 237 5.84 -21.66 -13.77
CA PHE A 237 7.20 -22.13 -14.09
C PHE A 237 7.42 -22.21 -15.60
N LYS A 238 8.54 -21.66 -16.08
CA LYS A 238 8.96 -21.82 -17.49
C LYS A 238 9.69 -23.13 -17.70
N THR A 239 10.48 -23.54 -16.70
CA THR A 239 11.38 -24.68 -16.75
C THR A 239 11.34 -25.50 -15.45
N GLY A 240 11.60 -26.81 -15.55
CA GLY A 240 11.58 -27.73 -14.40
C GLY A 240 11.03 -29.10 -14.74
N GLY A 241 11.49 -30.13 -14.03
CA GLY A 241 11.05 -31.51 -14.22
C GLY A 241 10.46 -32.09 -12.95
N ILE A 242 9.48 -32.98 -13.10
CA ILE A 242 8.91 -33.77 -12.01
C ILE A 242 9.10 -35.25 -12.35
N SER A 243 9.75 -35.97 -11.45
CA SER A 243 9.88 -37.42 -11.48
C SER A 243 9.21 -38.00 -10.24
N ILE A 244 8.30 -38.96 -10.44
CA ILE A 244 7.62 -39.66 -9.36
C ILE A 244 8.03 -41.13 -9.41
N LYS A 245 8.57 -41.65 -8.31
CA LYS A 245 8.88 -43.07 -8.13
C LYS A 245 7.90 -43.65 -7.12
N LEU A 246 7.13 -44.64 -7.56
CA LEU A 246 6.25 -45.43 -6.71
C LEU A 246 7.09 -46.39 -5.86
N GLY A 247 6.81 -46.46 -4.56
CA GLY A 247 7.35 -47.52 -3.72
C GLY A 247 6.83 -48.89 -4.19
N LYS A 248 7.69 -49.92 -4.16
CA LYS A 248 7.36 -51.28 -4.64
C LYS A 248 6.09 -51.87 -4.00
N GLU A 249 5.72 -51.43 -2.80
CA GLU A 249 4.58 -51.95 -2.02
C GLU A 249 3.26 -51.17 -2.24
N GLN A 250 3.29 -49.99 -2.88
CA GLN A 250 2.12 -49.11 -3.06
C GLN A 250 1.62 -49.02 -4.51
N ALA A 251 2.18 -49.81 -5.43
CA ALA A 251 1.80 -49.79 -6.84
C ALA A 251 0.32 -50.18 -7.11
N GLN A 252 -0.39 -50.74 -6.12
CA GLN A 252 -1.72 -51.33 -6.30
C GLN A 252 -2.92 -50.40 -6.01
N GLY A 253 -2.69 -49.15 -5.61
CA GLY A 253 -3.78 -48.25 -5.20
C GLY A 253 -3.52 -46.79 -5.54
N ASP A 254 -2.93 -46.51 -6.70
CA ASP A 254 -2.39 -45.19 -7.07
C ASP A 254 -3.50 -44.11 -7.16
N SER A 255 -3.85 -43.50 -6.03
CA SER A 255 -4.82 -42.41 -6.01
C SER A 255 -4.14 -41.17 -6.59
N LEU A 256 -4.60 -40.76 -7.78
CA LEU A 256 -4.20 -39.54 -8.48
C LEU A 256 -4.09 -38.32 -7.54
N ASN A 257 -5.04 -38.21 -6.61
CA ASN A 257 -5.12 -37.12 -5.62
C ASN A 257 -3.86 -37.06 -4.75
N LEU A 258 -3.34 -38.20 -4.31
CA LEU A 258 -2.16 -38.26 -3.47
C LEU A 258 -0.91 -37.80 -4.22
N THR A 259 -0.81 -38.14 -5.52
CA THR A 259 0.32 -37.69 -6.32
C THR A 259 0.27 -36.18 -6.56
N VAL A 260 -0.91 -35.62 -6.82
CA VAL A 260 -1.08 -34.18 -6.97
C VAL A 260 -0.74 -33.45 -5.67
N LYS A 261 -1.24 -33.93 -4.52
CA LYS A 261 -0.87 -33.39 -3.20
C LYS A 261 0.63 -33.38 -2.98
N GLY A 262 1.30 -34.49 -3.26
CA GLY A 262 2.75 -34.58 -3.11
C GLY A 262 3.52 -33.65 -4.06
N VAL A 263 3.00 -33.37 -5.27
CA VAL A 263 3.61 -32.37 -6.17
C VAL A 263 3.44 -30.97 -5.62
N PHE A 264 2.27 -30.61 -5.10
CA PHE A 264 2.08 -29.32 -4.42
C PHE A 264 2.99 -29.19 -3.20
N GLU A 265 3.18 -30.26 -2.43
CA GLU A 265 4.13 -30.28 -1.31
C GLU A 265 5.59 -30.14 -1.77
N ALA A 266 5.97 -30.74 -2.90
CA ALA A 266 7.28 -30.55 -3.54
C ALA A 266 7.55 -29.10 -3.93
N ILE A 267 6.56 -28.43 -4.48
CA ILE A 267 6.67 -27.02 -4.82
C ILE A 267 6.66 -26.15 -3.56
N ARG A 268 5.89 -26.54 -2.52
CA ARG A 268 5.85 -25.81 -1.25
C ARG A 268 7.19 -25.82 -0.50
N GLN A 269 7.96 -26.89 -0.60
CA GLN A 269 9.30 -26.98 0.02
C GLN A 269 10.42 -26.37 -0.83
N TYR A 270 10.11 -25.94 -2.06
CA TYR A 270 11.05 -25.20 -2.90
C TYR A 270 11.32 -23.81 -2.30
N ARG A 271 12.59 -23.45 -2.14
CA ARG A 271 13.04 -22.14 -1.68
C ARG A 271 13.68 -21.40 -2.84
N CYS A 272 13.46 -20.09 -2.93
CA CYS A 272 14.08 -19.28 -3.98
C CYS A 272 15.58 -19.07 -3.72
N ILE A 273 16.36 -18.76 -4.76
CA ILE A 273 17.81 -18.52 -4.59
C ILE A 273 18.07 -17.40 -3.58
N ASN A 274 17.26 -16.34 -3.59
CA ASN A 274 17.38 -15.21 -2.67
C ASN A 274 17.20 -15.62 -1.21
N GLU A 275 16.23 -16.49 -0.92
CA GLU A 275 16.01 -17.04 0.42
C GLU A 275 17.16 -17.96 0.86
N VAL A 276 17.66 -18.80 -0.05
CA VAL A 276 18.84 -19.64 0.21
C VAL A 276 20.09 -18.79 0.48
N ALA A 277 20.30 -17.71 -0.27
CA ALA A 277 21.42 -16.79 -0.05
C ALA A 277 21.30 -16.10 1.31
N HIS A 278 20.11 -15.59 1.64
CA HIS A 278 19.84 -14.97 2.93
C HIS A 278 20.04 -15.92 4.10
N SER A 279 19.51 -17.15 4.03
CA SER A 279 19.70 -18.16 5.08
C SER A 279 21.16 -18.52 5.35
N ARG A 280 22.03 -18.33 4.36
CA ARG A 280 23.48 -18.56 4.48
C ARG A 280 24.26 -17.31 4.91
N GLY A 281 23.59 -16.18 5.13
CA GLY A 281 24.24 -14.89 5.40
C GLY A 281 25.10 -14.40 4.24
N LYS A 282 24.75 -14.77 3.00
CA LYS A 282 25.51 -14.41 1.80
C LYS A 282 24.69 -13.53 0.86
N VAL A 283 25.39 -12.66 0.15
CA VAL A 283 24.79 -11.83 -0.89
C VAL A 283 24.60 -12.65 -2.16
N ALA A 284 23.41 -12.58 -2.76
CA ALA A 284 23.15 -13.22 -4.05
C ALA A 284 23.90 -12.47 -5.15
N GLY A 285 24.55 -13.21 -6.06
CA GLY A 285 25.32 -12.61 -7.15
C GLY A 285 24.50 -11.67 -8.04
N SER A 286 23.21 -11.96 -8.20
CA SER A 286 22.25 -11.12 -8.93
C SER A 286 22.05 -9.72 -8.31
N LEU A 287 22.29 -9.53 -7.01
CA LEU A 287 22.00 -8.28 -6.29
C LEU A 287 23.22 -7.37 -6.12
N LEU A 288 24.42 -7.83 -6.49
CA LEU A 288 25.67 -7.08 -6.31
C LEU A 288 25.71 -5.75 -7.09
N HIS A 289 24.99 -5.67 -8.22
CA HIS A 289 24.92 -4.45 -9.02
C HIS A 289 24.37 -3.24 -8.24
N ASN A 290 23.54 -3.47 -7.22
CA ASN A 290 22.98 -2.40 -6.38
C ASN A 290 24.03 -1.70 -5.52
N TYR A 291 25.15 -2.35 -5.24
CA TYR A 291 26.24 -1.77 -4.44
C TYR A 291 27.20 -0.93 -5.29
N TYR A 292 27.05 -0.96 -6.62
CA TYR A 292 27.96 -0.27 -7.54
C TYR A 292 28.00 1.25 -7.34
N PRO A 293 26.89 1.99 -7.18
CA PRO A 293 26.96 3.44 -7.04
C PRO A 293 27.70 3.87 -5.76
N TYR A 294 27.49 3.15 -4.66
CA TYR A 294 28.27 3.32 -3.43
C TYR A 294 29.78 3.14 -3.65
N LEU A 295 30.19 2.04 -4.29
CA LEU A 295 31.60 1.79 -4.62
C LEU A 295 32.18 2.84 -5.57
N GLU A 296 31.37 3.34 -6.50
CA GLU A 296 31.78 4.38 -7.44
C GLU A 296 31.98 5.72 -6.73
N GLU A 297 31.16 6.04 -5.72
CA GLU A 297 31.37 7.20 -4.87
C GLU A 297 32.64 7.07 -4.04
N VAL A 298 32.88 5.92 -3.39
CA VAL A 298 34.14 5.60 -2.69
C VAL A 298 35.36 5.87 -3.58
N ARG A 299 35.28 5.47 -4.86
CA ARG A 299 36.36 5.69 -5.83
C ARG A 299 36.54 7.17 -6.17
N ARG A 300 35.44 7.92 -6.28
CA ARG A 300 35.39 9.35 -6.65
C ARG A 300 35.65 10.30 -5.48
N ARG A 301 35.50 9.85 -4.23
CA ARG A 301 35.65 10.63 -2.99
C ARG A 301 37.11 10.92 -2.67
N LYS A 302 37.80 11.57 -3.61
CA LYS A 302 39.18 12.05 -3.46
C LYS A 302 39.21 13.56 -3.67
N GLY A 303 40.20 14.22 -3.06
CA GLY A 303 40.34 15.67 -3.16
C GLY A 303 39.15 16.39 -2.53
N MET A 304 38.58 17.38 -3.24
CA MET A 304 37.53 18.26 -2.72
C MET A 304 36.27 17.51 -2.25
N MET A 305 35.94 16.35 -2.82
CA MET A 305 34.74 15.59 -2.44
C MET A 305 34.86 14.91 -1.07
N ALA A 306 36.07 14.72 -0.55
CA ALA A 306 36.32 14.23 0.80
C ALA A 306 36.57 15.37 1.80
N GLN A 307 36.70 16.61 1.30
CA GLN A 307 36.96 17.75 2.16
C GLN A 307 35.64 18.27 2.72
N HIS A 308 35.61 18.34 4.04
CA HIS A 308 34.54 19.01 4.74
C HIS A 308 34.92 20.47 5.03
N PRO A 309 33.94 21.39 5.14
CA PRO A 309 34.23 22.78 5.46
C PRO A 309 34.97 22.89 6.81
N GLY A 310 36.21 23.37 6.78
CA GLY A 310 37.05 23.47 7.97
C GLY A 310 36.52 24.50 8.98
N GLY A 311 36.60 24.16 10.27
CA GLY A 311 36.19 25.01 11.39
C GLY A 311 34.90 24.53 12.05
N ALA A 312 34.37 25.35 12.97
CA ALA A 312 33.14 25.04 13.74
C ALA A 312 31.91 24.76 12.86
N VAL A 313 31.98 24.98 11.54
CA VAL A 313 30.89 24.82 10.56
C VAL A 313 30.35 23.38 10.51
N GLN A 314 31.17 22.34 10.67
CA GLN A 314 30.67 20.96 10.70
C GLN A 314 29.91 20.60 11.98
N SER A 315 30.44 20.98 13.15
CA SER A 315 29.67 20.92 14.39
C SER A 315 28.48 21.90 14.40
N ALA A 316 28.45 22.87 13.48
CA ALA A 316 27.46 23.93 13.41
C ALA A 316 26.39 23.75 12.33
N GLU A 317 26.39 22.68 11.52
CA GLU A 317 25.17 22.34 10.75
C GLU A 317 23.99 22.11 11.70
N TYR A 318 24.29 21.69 12.93
CA TYR A 318 23.35 21.64 14.04
C TYR A 318 23.34 22.96 14.79
N PHE A 319 22.47 23.84 14.33
CA PHE A 319 22.19 25.09 15.03
C PHE A 319 21.26 24.82 16.21
N HIS A 320 21.85 24.69 17.40
CA HIS A 320 21.06 24.76 18.62
C HIS A 320 20.34 26.11 18.68
N PRO A 321 19.02 26.13 18.99
CA PRO A 321 18.31 27.38 19.17
C PRO A 321 18.94 28.16 20.33
N ASN A 322 19.47 29.34 20.04
CA ASN A 322 20.19 30.17 21.03
C ASN A 322 19.34 31.31 21.61
N ARG A 323 18.25 31.69 20.94
CA ARG A 323 17.31 32.73 21.38
C ARG A 323 15.90 32.39 20.94
N VAL A 324 14.92 32.88 21.68
CA VAL A 324 13.50 32.82 21.30
C VAL A 324 13.19 34.04 20.43
N VAL A 325 12.71 33.82 19.21
CA VAL A 325 12.27 34.88 18.31
C VAL A 325 10.77 34.80 18.14
N ASP A 326 10.05 35.80 18.65
CA ASP A 326 8.62 35.95 18.41
C ASP A 326 8.36 37.21 17.58
N ASN A 327 8.08 37.00 16.29
CA ASN A 327 7.75 38.08 15.35
C ASN A 327 6.23 38.25 15.19
N ARG A 328 5.43 37.70 16.11
CA ARG A 328 3.98 37.91 16.07
C ARG A 328 3.67 39.35 16.43
N LEU A 329 3.09 40.05 15.48
CA LEU A 329 2.55 41.39 15.66
C LEU A 329 1.05 41.34 16.00
N PRO A 330 0.54 42.29 16.79
CA PRO A 330 -0.90 42.53 16.89
C PRO A 330 -1.52 42.77 15.52
N ASP A 331 -2.77 42.34 15.32
CA ASP A 331 -3.44 42.40 14.01
C ASP A 331 -3.49 43.83 13.42
N HIS A 332 -3.69 44.84 14.26
CA HIS A 332 -3.72 46.23 13.82
C HIS A 332 -2.35 46.71 13.30
N MET A 333 -1.24 46.19 13.83
CA MET A 333 0.11 46.48 13.32
C MET A 333 0.37 45.72 12.02
N LYS A 334 -0.09 44.46 11.91
CA LYS A 334 0.06 43.66 10.68
C LYS A 334 -0.70 44.22 9.49
N ARG A 335 -1.79 44.95 9.74
CA ARG A 335 -2.73 45.40 8.72
C ARG A 335 -2.04 46.17 7.59
N THR A 336 -1.19 47.13 7.96
CA THR A 336 -0.48 47.99 7.00
C THR A 336 1.00 47.63 6.88
N TYR A 337 1.49 46.66 7.64
CA TYR A 337 2.91 46.31 7.74
C TYR A 337 3.55 45.95 6.39
N TYR A 338 2.76 45.42 5.45
CA TYR A 338 3.23 44.96 4.14
C TYR A 338 2.72 45.82 2.97
N ASP A 339 2.12 46.99 3.23
CA ASP A 339 1.45 47.79 2.21
C ASP A 339 2.41 48.35 1.15
N ASP A 340 3.67 48.63 1.51
CA ASP A 340 4.69 49.13 0.57
C ASP A 340 5.37 48.01 -0.22
N VAL A 341 5.34 46.78 0.31
CA VAL A 341 5.97 45.60 -0.32
C VAL A 341 4.98 44.91 -1.27
N TYR A 342 3.71 44.88 -0.91
CA TYR A 342 2.64 44.24 -1.65
C TYR A 342 1.45 45.20 -1.84
N TYR A 343 0.24 44.67 -1.87
CA TYR A 343 -0.99 45.46 -1.92
C TYR A 343 -1.55 45.65 -0.51
N LYS A 344 -2.33 46.71 -0.32
CA LYS A 344 -2.99 47.03 0.96
C LYS A 344 -3.90 45.91 1.43
N ASP A 345 -3.97 45.73 2.75
CA ASP A 345 -4.73 44.66 3.40
C ASP A 345 -4.26 43.25 2.94
N PHE A 346 -2.94 43.03 2.83
CA PHE A 346 -2.32 41.78 2.36
C PHE A 346 -2.85 40.51 3.06
N PHE A 347 -3.19 40.61 4.35
CA PHE A 347 -3.70 39.51 5.16
C PHE A 347 -5.22 39.35 5.13
N ALA A 348 -5.95 40.18 4.38
CA ALA A 348 -7.40 40.15 4.31
C ALA A 348 -7.91 38.74 4.00
N GLY A 349 -8.71 38.20 4.91
CA GLY A 349 -9.37 36.91 4.73
C GLY A 349 -8.50 35.67 4.83
N ARG A 350 -7.26 35.74 5.32
CA ARG A 350 -6.38 34.57 5.47
C ARG A 350 -6.50 33.96 6.88
N PRO A 351 -7.26 32.86 7.07
CA PRO A 351 -7.38 32.22 8.38
C PRO A 351 -6.02 31.75 8.88
N GLY A 352 -5.74 31.98 10.17
CA GLY A 352 -4.50 31.57 10.83
C GLY A 352 -3.31 32.53 10.69
N LYS A 353 -3.45 33.63 9.94
CA LYS A 353 -2.44 34.73 9.92
C LYS A 353 -2.85 35.93 10.77
N LEU A 354 -4.16 36.13 10.93
CA LEU A 354 -4.79 37.13 11.78
C LEU A 354 -5.54 36.44 12.91
N THR A 355 -5.74 37.16 14.01
CA THR A 355 -6.65 36.76 15.09
C THR A 355 -8.10 37.04 14.67
N ASN A 356 -8.31 38.13 13.92
CA ASN A 356 -9.58 38.49 13.33
C ASN A 356 -9.55 38.33 11.80
N ASP A 357 -10.11 37.22 11.32
CA ASP A 357 -10.17 36.87 9.89
C ASP A 357 -10.98 37.85 9.03
N HIS A 358 -11.73 38.77 9.65
CA HIS A 358 -12.53 39.78 8.96
C HIS A 358 -11.84 41.13 8.78
N LEU A 359 -10.68 41.34 9.43
CA LEU A 359 -9.92 42.57 9.34
C LEU A 359 -9.41 42.80 7.89
N GLY A 360 -9.61 44.01 7.37
CA GLY A 360 -9.16 44.41 6.03
C GLY A 360 -9.99 43.83 4.87
N LEU A 361 -10.95 42.94 5.14
CA LEU A 361 -11.87 42.47 4.10
C LEU A 361 -12.83 43.60 3.71
N ARG A 362 -13.12 43.68 2.41
CA ARG A 362 -14.15 44.57 1.91
C ARG A 362 -15.54 44.04 2.28
N GLY A 363 -16.54 44.94 2.32
CA GLY A 363 -17.89 44.57 2.77
C GLY A 363 -18.54 43.49 1.91
N ASP A 364 -18.26 43.47 0.60
CA ASP A 364 -18.67 42.42 -0.33
C ASP A 364 -18.04 41.06 -0.02
N GLU A 365 -16.74 41.01 0.29
CA GLU A 365 -16.05 39.78 0.67
C GLU A 365 -16.52 39.25 2.03
N GLN A 366 -16.78 40.14 2.99
CA GLN A 366 -17.36 39.78 4.28
C GLN A 366 -18.76 39.20 4.10
N ARG A 367 -19.60 39.82 3.24
CA ARG A 367 -20.92 39.30 2.88
C ARG A 367 -20.85 37.95 2.18
N ALA A 368 -19.87 37.73 1.30
CA ALA A 368 -19.66 36.43 0.65
C ALA A 368 -19.35 35.30 1.65
N ARG A 369 -18.76 35.65 2.80
CA ARG A 369 -18.46 34.70 3.90
C ARG A 369 -19.61 34.53 4.88
N VAL A 370 -20.57 35.46 4.92
CA VAL A 370 -21.79 35.26 5.69
C VAL A 370 -22.50 34.08 5.05
N ARG A 371 -22.39 32.92 5.70
CA ARG A 371 -23.20 31.76 5.37
C ARG A 371 -24.65 32.23 5.52
N VAL A 372 -25.32 32.43 4.40
CA VAL A 372 -26.78 32.41 4.38
C VAL A 372 -27.13 31.11 5.10
N PRO A 373 -27.99 31.10 6.13
CA PRO A 373 -28.65 29.89 6.55
C PRO A 373 -29.51 29.46 5.36
N GLN A 374 -28.88 28.86 4.35
CA GLN A 374 -29.57 28.23 3.27
C GLN A 374 -30.36 27.13 3.97
N TYR A 375 -31.68 27.20 3.81
CA TYR A 375 -32.52 26.02 3.77
C TYR A 375 -32.08 25.15 2.60
N THR A 376 -30.81 24.74 2.56
CA THR A 376 -30.34 23.67 1.72
C THR A 376 -30.99 22.43 2.29
N SER A 377 -32.06 21.99 1.62
CA SER A 377 -32.53 20.62 1.55
C SER A 377 -31.41 19.72 0.99
N GLN A 378 -30.26 19.68 1.64
CA GLN A 378 -29.27 18.64 1.46
C GLN A 378 -29.78 17.41 2.23
N PRO A 379 -29.84 16.21 1.63
CA PRO A 379 -30.19 15.00 2.35
C PRO A 379 -29.11 14.73 3.41
N VAL A 380 -29.46 14.98 4.67
CA VAL A 380 -28.56 14.89 5.82
C VAL A 380 -28.27 13.42 6.16
N GLY A 381 -27.10 12.95 5.76
CA GLY A 381 -26.47 11.73 6.27
C GLY A 381 -25.34 12.07 7.24
N THR A 382 -25.65 12.65 8.42
CA THR A 382 -24.77 12.66 9.62
C THR A 382 -25.52 13.28 10.80
N GLN A 383 -25.49 12.60 11.96
CA GLN A 383 -26.36 12.86 13.11
C GLN A 383 -26.13 14.21 13.83
N GLN A 384 -25.00 14.88 13.59
CA GLN A 384 -24.69 16.17 14.24
C GLN A 384 -25.54 17.34 13.72
N ALA A 385 -26.07 17.27 12.49
CA ALA A 385 -26.91 18.35 11.95
C ALA A 385 -28.37 18.33 12.47
N ARG A 386 -28.80 17.25 13.14
CA ARG A 386 -30.16 17.17 13.72
C ARG A 386 -30.32 18.01 14.99
N TYR A 387 -29.23 18.24 15.74
CA TYR A 387 -29.29 19.05 16.96
C TYR A 387 -29.39 20.56 16.67
N SER A 388 -28.83 21.05 15.55
CA SER A 388 -28.92 22.46 15.15
C SER A 388 -30.23 22.83 14.44
N ALA A 389 -30.87 21.89 13.73
CA ALA A 389 -32.16 22.14 13.09
C ALA A 389 -33.31 22.30 14.11
N ASN A 390 -33.30 21.49 15.18
CA ASN A 390 -34.33 21.56 16.22
C ASN A 390 -34.21 22.82 17.10
N GLN A 391 -33.01 23.37 17.29
CA GLN A 391 -32.85 24.65 18.00
C GLN A 391 -33.49 25.83 17.23
N SER A 392 -33.44 25.81 15.89
CA SER A 392 -34.03 26.88 15.05
C SER A 392 -35.57 26.89 15.04
N LEU A 393 -36.22 25.76 15.34
CA LEU A 393 -37.69 25.65 15.40
C LEU A 393 -38.23 26.16 16.74
N TYR A 394 -37.55 25.92 17.86
CA TYR A 394 -37.97 26.41 19.17
C TYR A 394 -37.71 27.91 19.36
N THR A 395 -36.74 28.51 18.66
CA THR A 395 -36.54 29.98 18.74
C THR A 395 -37.62 30.77 17.97
N ARG A 396 -38.29 30.19 16.97
CA ARG A 396 -39.32 30.91 16.19
C ARG A 396 -40.62 31.19 16.94
N MET A 397 -40.95 30.42 17.97
CA MET A 397 -42.22 30.57 18.69
C MET A 397 -42.24 31.74 19.69
N ALA A 398 -41.10 32.38 19.94
CA ALA A 398 -41.00 33.54 20.84
C ALA A 398 -40.31 34.76 20.20
N GLN A 399 -40.09 34.77 18.88
CA GLN A 399 -39.50 35.94 18.22
C GLN A 399 -40.58 37.01 17.98
N PRO A 400 -40.31 38.30 18.28
CA PRO A 400 -41.23 39.39 17.98
C PRO A 400 -41.55 39.42 16.47
N LYS A 401 -42.74 39.92 16.07
CA LYS A 401 -43.21 40.06 14.67
C LYS A 401 -42.35 41.00 13.78
N ARG A 402 -41.12 41.29 14.18
CA ARG A 402 -40.18 42.13 13.44
C ARG A 402 -39.70 41.39 12.21
N LYS A 403 -39.59 42.13 11.10
CA LYS A 403 -39.03 41.62 9.84
C LYS A 403 -37.54 41.91 9.85
N SER A 404 -36.71 40.89 9.60
CA SER A 404 -35.29 41.12 9.39
C SER A 404 -35.06 41.87 8.07
N LEU A 405 -33.91 42.53 7.92
CA LEU A 405 -33.57 43.15 6.65
C LEU A 405 -33.49 42.10 5.53
N GLY A 406 -33.02 40.89 5.84
CA GLY A 406 -33.05 39.75 4.91
C GLY A 406 -34.45 39.44 4.36
N ASP A 407 -35.49 39.49 5.19
CA ASP A 407 -36.88 39.26 4.75
C ASP A 407 -37.39 40.39 3.85
N ILE A 408 -36.99 41.63 4.16
CA ILE A 408 -37.35 42.82 3.37
C ILE A 408 -36.67 42.79 2.00
N LEU A 409 -35.38 42.43 1.95
CA LEU A 409 -34.63 42.23 0.70
C LEU A 409 -35.31 41.15 -0.16
N THR A 410 -35.63 40.01 0.44
CA THR A 410 -36.30 38.90 -0.25
C THR A 410 -37.65 39.33 -0.83
N LYS A 411 -38.47 40.04 -0.04
CA LYS A 411 -39.78 40.54 -0.51
C LYS A 411 -39.64 41.62 -1.61
N SER A 412 -38.57 42.41 -1.60
CA SER A 412 -38.32 43.46 -2.59
C SER A 412 -37.57 42.96 -3.83
N GLY A 413 -37.24 41.67 -3.91
CA GLY A 413 -36.47 41.10 -5.02
C GLY A 413 -35.01 41.56 -5.06
N LYS A 414 -34.51 42.14 -3.97
CA LYS A 414 -33.12 42.60 -3.84
C LYS A 414 -32.26 41.53 -3.17
N SER A 415 -30.99 41.51 -3.52
CA SER A 415 -29.98 40.62 -2.98
C SER A 415 -29.08 41.34 -1.98
N MET A 416 -28.23 40.60 -1.25
CA MET A 416 -27.21 41.20 -0.39
C MET A 416 -26.19 42.05 -1.16
N ARG A 417 -26.03 41.82 -2.48
CA ARG A 417 -25.10 42.59 -3.31
C ARG A 417 -25.59 44.02 -3.52
N ASP A 418 -26.90 44.24 -3.47
CA ASP A 418 -27.52 45.56 -3.60
C ASP A 418 -27.34 46.43 -2.36
N LEU A 419 -26.85 45.83 -1.25
CA LEU A 419 -26.41 46.52 -0.04
C LEU A 419 -24.92 46.88 -0.07
N SER A 420 -24.28 46.92 -1.24
CA SER A 420 -22.82 47.08 -1.38
C SER A 420 -22.26 48.30 -0.65
N SER A 421 -22.97 49.43 -0.75
CA SER A 421 -22.62 50.71 -0.11
C SER A 421 -23.04 50.82 1.36
N MET A 422 -23.83 49.86 1.87
CA MET A 422 -24.23 49.82 3.27
C MET A 422 -23.27 48.95 4.07
N GLU A 423 -22.90 49.38 5.28
CA GLU A 423 -22.05 48.64 6.22
C GLU A 423 -22.76 47.46 6.90
N ILE A 424 -23.76 46.89 6.24
CA ILE A 424 -24.49 45.73 6.74
C ILE A 424 -23.81 44.48 6.17
N ARG A 425 -23.21 43.70 7.07
CA ARG A 425 -22.52 42.44 6.74
C ARG A 425 -23.48 41.26 6.76
N ASN A 426 -24.26 41.14 7.83
CA ASN A 426 -25.22 40.06 8.00
C ASN A 426 -26.65 40.66 8.09
N PRO A 427 -27.44 40.64 7.00
CA PRO A 427 -28.77 41.24 6.98
C PRO A 427 -29.82 40.42 7.76
N TYR A 428 -29.47 39.25 8.28
CA TYR A 428 -30.38 38.38 9.04
C TYR A 428 -30.38 38.66 10.55
N ILE A 429 -29.45 39.50 11.03
CA ILE A 429 -29.42 39.90 12.43
C ILE A 429 -30.41 41.06 12.61
N ASP A 430 -31.36 40.93 13.53
CA ASP A 430 -32.34 41.98 13.86
C ASP A 430 -31.69 43.03 14.77
N GLN A 431 -30.86 43.89 14.17
CA GLN A 431 -30.16 44.98 14.86
C GLN A 431 -30.31 46.30 14.08
N PRO A 432 -30.34 47.45 14.76
CA PRO A 432 -30.35 48.74 14.09
C PRO A 432 -29.00 49.00 13.40
N LEU A 433 -28.99 49.81 12.34
CA LEU A 433 -27.81 50.12 11.53
C LEU A 433 -26.59 50.56 12.38
N ARG A 434 -26.84 51.33 13.45
CA ARG A 434 -25.80 51.80 14.38
C ARG A 434 -25.02 50.65 15.04
N GLU A 435 -25.67 49.52 15.32
CA GLU A 435 -24.99 48.36 15.93
C GLU A 435 -24.16 47.59 14.90
N HIS A 436 -24.63 47.50 13.65
CA HIS A 436 -23.83 46.97 12.56
C HIS A 436 -22.54 47.78 12.36
N TRP A 437 -22.63 49.12 12.40
CA TRP A 437 -21.47 50.02 12.31
C TRP A 437 -20.47 49.79 13.45
N LYS A 438 -20.96 49.67 14.70
CA LYS A 438 -20.09 49.39 15.85
C LYS A 438 -19.33 48.07 15.70
N GLN A 439 -19.98 47.04 15.15
CA GLN A 439 -19.37 45.74 14.93
C GLN A 439 -18.39 45.75 13.74
N SER A 440 -18.65 46.53 12.69
CA SER A 440 -17.77 46.65 11.53
C SER A 440 -16.54 47.52 11.80
N TYR A 441 -16.67 48.50 12.68
CA TYR A 441 -15.64 49.52 12.93
C TYR A 441 -14.25 48.93 13.25
N VAL A 442 -14.17 47.84 14.00
CA VAL A 442 -12.90 47.21 14.41
C VAL A 442 -12.16 46.50 13.25
N THR A 443 -12.86 46.25 12.15
CA THR A 443 -12.38 45.39 11.04
C THR A 443 -12.15 46.15 9.74
N THR A 444 -12.68 47.37 9.65
CA THR A 444 -12.43 48.36 8.60
C THR A 444 -11.38 49.34 9.05
#